data_AF-A0A2L2N9D2-F1
#
_entry.id   AF-A0A2L2N9D2-F1
#
_cell.length_a   1.000
_cell.length_b   1.000
_cell.length_c   1.000
_cell.angle_alpha   90.00
_cell.angle_beta   90.00
_cell.angle_gamma   90.00
#
_symmetry.space_group_name_H-M   'P 1'
#
loop_
_entity.id
_entity.type
_entity.pdbx_description
1 polymer ?
#
loop_
_entity_poly.entity_id
_entity_poly.type
_entity_poly.pdbx_seq_one_letter_code
_entity_poly.pdbx_strand_id
1 'polypeptide(L)'
;MKKREKIERDFQNLLEIIENQRPGYIAAMGEGVSDEIIRDCIKIHPIPEGLMAIYSCVKGLSVSKLIEKFDYPTDFIPGCDLINIYEFDKIINLLKAVHRNPEPWAWQPDMIPFLVYCDVDYYCVRTLPSDQSVVFCSKEDQWITICQNIEDFILIITECYKQNAYFLDDVYLEKNYDLEEKIILNFNPNYYS
;
A
#
# COMPACT_ATOMS: atom_id res chain seq x y z
N MET A 1 -12.44 -15.12 -15.85
CA MET A 1 -12.10 -14.42 -14.61
C MET A 1 -11.97 -12.95 -14.93
N LYS A 2 -12.76 -12.09 -14.30
CA LYS A 2 -12.65 -10.64 -14.45
C LYS A 2 -11.31 -10.18 -13.87
N LYS A 3 -10.74 -9.07 -14.38
CA LYS A 3 -9.44 -8.54 -13.92
C LYS A 3 -9.41 -8.41 -12.39
N ARG A 4 -10.46 -7.86 -11.79
CA ARG A 4 -10.58 -7.71 -10.34
C ARG A 4 -10.54 -9.02 -9.56
N GLU A 5 -11.30 -10.03 -9.98
CA GLU A 5 -11.32 -11.36 -9.33
C GLU A 5 -9.94 -12.01 -9.29
N LYS A 6 -9.11 -11.76 -10.32
CA LYS A 6 -7.70 -12.19 -10.33
C LYS A 6 -6.92 -11.49 -9.22
N ILE A 7 -7.01 -10.16 -9.18
CA ILE A 7 -6.26 -9.35 -8.22
C ILE A 7 -6.69 -9.68 -6.78
N GLU A 8 -7.99 -9.88 -6.53
CA GLU A 8 -8.51 -10.29 -5.23
C GLU A 8 -7.89 -11.60 -4.76
N ARG A 9 -7.88 -12.62 -5.63
CA ARG A 9 -7.24 -13.90 -5.29
C ARG A 9 -5.73 -13.75 -5.06
N ASP A 10 -5.05 -13.01 -5.93
CA ASP A 10 -3.60 -12.84 -5.80
C ASP A 10 -3.24 -12.07 -4.51
N PHE A 11 -4.07 -11.11 -4.10
CA PHE A 11 -3.94 -10.41 -2.82
C PHE A 11 -4.30 -11.30 -1.62
N GLN A 12 -5.33 -12.13 -1.70
CA GLN A 12 -5.65 -13.12 -0.66
C GLN A 12 -4.50 -14.11 -0.44
N ASN A 13 -3.87 -14.59 -1.52
CA ASN A 13 -2.68 -15.43 -1.42
C ASN A 13 -1.52 -14.71 -0.70
N LEU A 14 -1.32 -13.42 -0.99
CA LEU A 14 -0.34 -12.61 -0.27
C LEU A 14 -0.67 -12.50 1.22
N LEU A 15 -1.93 -12.23 1.57
CA LEU A 15 -2.38 -12.17 2.95
C LEU A 15 -2.15 -13.50 3.69
N GLU A 16 -2.39 -14.64 3.04
CA GLU A 16 -2.10 -15.95 3.62
C GLU A 16 -0.60 -16.17 3.88
N ILE A 17 0.28 -15.73 2.98
CA ILE A 17 1.73 -15.77 3.20
C ILE A 17 2.11 -14.92 4.41
N ILE A 18 1.56 -13.71 4.50
CA ILE A 18 1.80 -12.80 5.63
C ILE A 18 1.29 -13.43 6.93
N GLU A 19 0.07 -13.98 6.95
CA GLU A 19 -0.54 -14.63 8.11
C GLU A 19 0.28 -15.83 8.59
N ASN A 20 0.86 -16.60 7.68
CA ASN A 20 1.74 -17.73 8.03
C ASN A 20 3.05 -17.28 8.69
N GLN A 21 3.61 -16.13 8.28
CA GLN A 21 4.79 -15.55 8.93
C GLN A 21 4.43 -14.81 10.22
N ARG A 22 3.25 -14.20 10.26
CA ARG A 22 2.74 -13.33 11.32
C ARG A 22 1.27 -13.66 11.62
N PRO A 23 1.01 -14.69 12.45
CA PRO A 23 -0.36 -15.05 12.81
C PRO A 23 -1.11 -13.90 13.50
N GLY A 24 -2.37 -13.68 13.14
CA GLY A 24 -3.21 -12.59 13.64
C GLY A 24 -3.18 -11.31 12.78
N TYR A 25 -2.37 -11.27 11.72
CA TYR A 25 -2.23 -10.10 10.86
C TYR A 25 -3.56 -9.77 10.16
N ILE A 26 -4.21 -10.75 9.53
CA ILE A 26 -5.48 -10.56 8.82
C ILE A 26 -6.56 -10.06 9.79
N ALA A 27 -6.63 -10.65 10.99
CA ALA A 27 -7.58 -10.23 12.02
C ALA A 27 -7.35 -8.78 12.46
N ALA A 28 -6.09 -8.33 12.53
CA ALA A 28 -5.73 -6.95 12.85
C ALA A 28 -6.18 -5.96 11.77
N MET A 29 -6.08 -6.33 10.49
CA MET A 29 -6.59 -5.51 9.37
C MET A 29 -8.12 -5.41 9.39
N GLY A 30 -8.79 -6.48 9.83
CA GLY A 30 -10.24 -6.61 9.83
C GLY A 30 -10.84 -6.84 8.45
N GLU A 31 -12.09 -7.28 8.44
CA GLU A 31 -12.81 -7.68 7.23
C GLU A 31 -12.93 -6.55 6.20
N GLY A 32 -12.81 -6.91 4.92
CA GLY A 32 -13.03 -6.01 3.80
C GLY A 32 -14.47 -5.50 3.71
N VAL A 33 -14.68 -4.54 2.81
CA VAL A 33 -15.93 -3.79 2.69
C VAL A 33 -16.54 -3.91 1.30
N SER A 34 -17.82 -3.57 1.17
CA SER A 34 -18.53 -3.60 -0.11
C SER A 34 -18.06 -2.50 -1.06
N ASP A 35 -18.27 -2.70 -2.37
CA ASP A 35 -17.99 -1.69 -3.40
C ASP A 35 -18.60 -0.31 -3.14
N GLU A 36 -19.80 -0.29 -2.56
CA GLU A 36 -20.50 0.94 -2.19
C GLU A 36 -19.69 1.71 -1.14
N ILE A 37 -19.25 1.03 -0.08
CA ILE A 37 -18.40 1.62 0.96
C ILE A 37 -17.07 2.09 0.37
N ILE A 38 -16.45 1.32 -0.53
CA ILE A 38 -15.18 1.72 -1.16
C ILE A 38 -15.35 3.02 -1.95
N ARG A 39 -16.43 3.14 -2.74
CA ARG A 39 -16.75 4.35 -3.51
C ARG A 39 -17.14 5.52 -2.61
N ASP A 40 -17.74 5.23 -1.46
CA ASP A 40 -18.10 6.24 -0.47
C ASP A 40 -16.89 6.75 0.33
N CYS A 41 -15.84 5.96 0.50
CA CYS A 41 -14.64 6.40 1.21
C CYS A 41 -13.59 7.03 0.27
N ILE A 42 -13.40 6.48 -0.93
CA ILE A 42 -12.37 6.94 -1.88
C ILE A 42 -12.99 7.93 -2.87
N LYS A 43 -12.77 9.23 -2.62
CA LYS A 43 -13.37 10.33 -3.41
C LYS A 43 -12.58 10.73 -4.66
N ILE A 44 -11.39 10.18 -4.85
CA ILE A 44 -10.56 10.43 -6.04
C ILE A 44 -10.93 9.36 -7.08
N HIS A 45 -11.25 9.80 -8.30
CA HIS A 45 -11.76 8.94 -9.36
C HIS A 45 -10.94 9.08 -10.65
N PRO A 46 -10.88 8.01 -11.48
CA PRO A 46 -11.42 6.66 -11.23
C PRO A 46 -10.68 5.89 -10.13
N ILE A 47 -11.37 5.02 -9.39
CA ILE A 47 -10.73 4.12 -8.41
C ILE A 47 -10.15 2.92 -9.18
N PRO A 48 -8.84 2.65 -9.11
CA PRO A 48 -8.24 1.50 -9.75
C PRO A 48 -8.83 0.18 -9.21
N GLU A 49 -9.06 -0.78 -10.11
CA GLU A 49 -9.58 -2.13 -9.75
C GLU A 49 -8.71 -2.83 -8.69
N GLY A 50 -7.41 -2.53 -8.64
CA GLY A 50 -6.51 -3.06 -7.63
C GLY A 50 -6.82 -2.55 -6.22
N LEU A 51 -7.21 -1.29 -6.04
CA LEU A 51 -7.66 -0.79 -4.74
C LEU A 51 -9.02 -1.37 -4.36
N MET A 52 -9.93 -1.50 -5.33
CA MET A 52 -11.20 -2.19 -5.11
C MET A 52 -10.99 -3.62 -4.60
N ALA A 53 -10.00 -4.33 -5.17
CA ALA A 53 -9.63 -5.69 -4.78
C ALA A 53 -8.97 -5.76 -3.39
N ILE A 54 -8.08 -4.82 -3.05
CA ILE A 54 -7.45 -4.77 -1.72
C ILE A 54 -8.52 -4.56 -0.64
N TYR A 55 -9.36 -3.54 -0.82
CA TYR A 55 -10.32 -3.14 0.19
C TYR A 55 -11.57 -4.05 0.28
N SER A 56 -11.82 -4.89 -0.72
CA SER A 56 -12.81 -5.97 -0.61
C SER A 56 -12.30 -7.13 0.24
N CYS A 57 -10.99 -7.28 0.42
CA CYS A 57 -10.38 -8.33 1.23
C CYS A 57 -10.17 -7.89 2.69
N VAL A 58 -9.59 -6.71 2.91
CA VAL A 58 -9.34 -6.15 4.25
C VAL A 58 -9.55 -4.65 4.28
N LYS A 59 -9.95 -4.08 5.41
CA LYS A 59 -10.19 -2.63 5.52
C LYS A 59 -8.94 -1.79 5.82
N GLY A 60 -7.83 -2.40 6.25
CA GLY A 60 -6.60 -1.72 6.66
C GLY A 60 -6.57 -1.28 8.13
N LEU A 61 -5.47 -0.68 8.56
CA LEU A 61 -5.21 -0.29 9.95
C LEU A 61 -5.52 1.18 10.20
N SER A 62 -6.26 1.44 11.28
CA SER A 62 -6.50 2.82 11.71
C SER A 62 -5.24 3.38 12.34
N VAL A 63 -4.84 4.57 11.91
CA VAL A 63 -3.71 5.32 12.47
C VAL A 63 -3.88 5.53 13.98
N SER A 64 -5.12 5.67 14.48
CA SER A 64 -5.39 5.77 15.92
C SER A 64 -5.06 4.50 16.72
N LYS A 65 -5.01 3.34 16.08
CA LYS A 65 -4.65 2.05 16.70
C LYS A 65 -3.16 1.73 16.61
N LEU A 66 -2.39 2.50 15.83
CA LEU A 66 -0.93 2.37 15.76
C LEU A 66 -0.26 2.84 17.07
N ILE A 67 -0.91 3.76 17.80
CA ILE A 67 -0.40 4.33 19.05
C ILE A 67 -0.55 3.36 20.25
N GLU A 68 -1.44 2.35 20.16
CA GLU A 68 -1.74 1.43 21.27
C GLU A 68 -1.08 0.05 21.17
N LYS A 69 -0.25 -0.23 20.16
CA LYS A 69 0.38 -1.55 19.96
C LYS A 69 1.90 -1.51 20.08
N PHE A 70 2.40 -1.70 21.29
CA PHE A 70 3.72 -2.28 21.49
C PHE A 70 3.52 -3.79 21.65
N ASP A 71 4.13 -4.56 20.73
CA ASP A 71 4.43 -6.02 20.76
C ASP A 71 4.08 -6.78 19.45
N TYR A 72 3.52 -6.13 18.42
CA TYR A 72 3.20 -6.81 17.14
C TYR A 72 3.42 -5.91 15.91
N PRO A 73 4.28 -6.28 14.95
CA PRO A 73 4.50 -5.48 13.75
C PRO A 73 3.29 -5.56 12.82
N THR A 74 2.56 -4.45 12.72
CA THR A 74 1.35 -4.34 11.89
C THR A 74 1.63 -3.92 10.45
N ASP A 75 2.89 -3.60 10.16
CA ASP A 75 3.42 -3.25 8.85
C ASP A 75 2.99 -4.23 7.74
N PHE A 76 2.37 -3.73 6.69
CA PHE A 76 2.04 -4.52 5.50
C PHE A 76 3.29 -4.82 4.66
N ILE A 77 4.17 -3.84 4.53
CA ILE A 77 5.55 -3.98 4.08
C ILE A 77 6.43 -3.24 5.10
N PRO A 78 7.74 -3.52 5.21
CA PRO A 78 8.59 -2.96 6.25
C PRO A 78 8.43 -1.44 6.42
N GLY A 79 8.00 -1.01 7.61
CA GLY A 79 7.75 0.39 7.96
C GLY A 79 6.51 1.04 7.35
N CYS A 80 5.70 0.31 6.57
CA CYS A 80 4.49 0.85 5.94
C CYS A 80 3.23 0.10 6.34
N ASP A 81 2.22 0.83 6.81
CA ASP A 81 0.90 0.29 7.11
C ASP A 81 -0.08 0.48 5.96
N LEU A 82 -0.98 -0.50 5.79
CA LEU A 82 -2.13 -0.36 4.90
C LEU A 82 -3.16 0.59 5.53
N ILE A 83 -3.41 1.72 4.86
CA ILE A 83 -4.33 2.75 5.33
C ILE A 83 -5.73 2.18 5.51
N ASN A 84 -6.35 2.45 6.67
CA ASN A 84 -7.76 2.11 6.86
C ASN A 84 -8.65 2.90 5.90
N ILE A 85 -9.56 2.19 5.21
CA ILE A 85 -10.44 2.81 4.23
C ILE A 85 -11.29 3.96 4.80
N TYR A 86 -11.67 3.90 6.08
CA TYR A 86 -12.47 4.94 6.73
C TYR A 86 -11.66 6.20 7.09
N GLU A 87 -10.34 6.20 6.88
CA GLU A 87 -9.46 7.33 7.18
C GLU A 87 -9.05 8.14 5.93
N PHE A 88 -9.54 7.75 4.75
CA PHE A 88 -9.20 8.44 3.49
C PHE A 88 -9.49 9.92 3.52
N ASP A 89 -10.67 10.35 3.97
CA ASP A 89 -11.03 11.77 4.03
C ASP A 89 -10.07 12.57 4.93
N LYS A 90 -9.66 11.99 6.06
CA LYS A 90 -8.68 12.61 6.97
C LYS A 90 -7.34 12.79 6.26
N ILE A 91 -6.84 11.74 5.61
CA ILE A 91 -5.56 11.74 4.89
C ILE A 91 -5.61 12.72 3.71
N ILE A 92 -6.62 12.63 2.84
CA ILE A 92 -6.75 13.53 1.70
C ILE A 92 -6.87 14.99 2.11
N ASN A 93 -7.56 15.30 3.21
CA ASN A 93 -7.64 16.67 3.73
C ASN A 93 -6.28 17.16 4.25
N LEU A 94 -5.49 16.30 4.90
CA LEU A 94 -4.12 16.61 5.29
C LEU A 94 -3.24 16.88 4.06
N LEU A 95 -3.26 15.98 3.06
CA LEU A 95 -2.52 16.12 1.81
C LEU A 95 -2.85 17.42 1.10
N LYS A 96 -4.13 17.77 0.99
CA LYS A 96 -4.60 19.03 0.40
C LYS A 96 -4.16 20.26 1.20
N ALA A 97 -4.11 20.17 2.53
CA ALA A 97 -3.69 21.29 3.37
C ALA A 97 -2.20 21.58 3.19
N VAL A 98 -1.37 20.54 3.14
CA VAL A 98 0.07 20.66 2.95
C VAL A 98 0.41 21.04 1.50
N HIS A 99 -0.27 20.48 0.50
CA HIS A 99 -0.07 20.85 -0.92
C HIS A 99 -0.40 22.32 -1.22
N ARG A 100 -1.24 22.98 -0.39
CA ARG A 100 -1.51 24.43 -0.49
C ARG A 100 -0.40 25.28 0.11
N ASN A 101 0.48 24.70 0.92
CA ASN A 101 1.69 25.35 1.39
C ASN A 101 2.80 25.17 0.35
N PRO A 102 3.74 26.12 0.22
CA PRO A 102 4.85 26.02 -0.73
C PRO A 102 5.88 24.93 -0.36
N GLU A 103 5.56 24.02 0.55
CA GLU A 103 6.44 22.88 0.84
C GLU A 103 6.40 21.89 -0.33
N PRO A 104 7.56 21.35 -0.75
CA PRO A 104 7.68 20.51 -1.94
C PRO A 104 7.15 19.10 -1.68
N TRP A 105 5.84 18.93 -1.54
CA TRP A 105 5.28 17.59 -1.44
C TRP A 105 5.01 16.98 -2.83
N ALA A 106 5.54 15.79 -3.08
CA ALA A 106 5.34 15.05 -4.33
C ALA A 106 3.86 14.74 -4.63
N TRP A 107 3.02 14.55 -3.62
CA TRP A 107 1.63 14.12 -3.83
C TRP A 107 0.84 15.06 -4.74
N GLN A 108 0.05 14.47 -5.64
CA GLN A 108 -0.81 15.16 -6.61
C GLN A 108 -2.29 14.75 -6.47
N PRO A 109 -3.25 15.61 -6.87
CA PRO A 109 -4.69 15.29 -6.77
C PRO A 109 -5.17 14.04 -7.53
N ASP A 110 -4.40 13.54 -8.49
CA ASP A 110 -4.64 12.31 -9.26
C ASP A 110 -3.97 11.07 -8.61
N MET A 111 -3.58 11.15 -7.35
CA MET A 111 -2.94 10.06 -6.61
C MET A 111 -3.80 9.63 -5.41
N ILE A 112 -4.08 8.33 -5.32
CA ILE A 112 -4.76 7.72 -4.18
C ILE A 112 -3.73 7.07 -3.25
N PRO A 113 -3.49 7.60 -2.04
CA PRO A 113 -2.61 6.95 -1.06
C PRO A 113 -3.26 5.66 -0.56
N PHE A 114 -2.48 4.59 -0.40
CA PHE A 114 -2.98 3.33 0.15
C PHE A 114 -2.04 2.70 1.18
N LEU A 115 -0.73 2.99 1.15
CA LEU A 115 0.16 2.73 2.28
C LEU A 115 0.71 4.04 2.84
N VAL A 116 0.98 4.05 4.15
CA VAL A 116 1.63 5.16 4.85
C VAL A 116 2.94 4.66 5.48
N TYR A 117 4.01 5.41 5.29
CA TYR A 117 5.34 5.19 5.89
C TYR A 117 5.60 6.29 6.91
N CYS A 118 5.85 5.90 8.16
CA CYS A 118 6.16 6.80 9.28
C CYS A 118 5.23 8.03 9.39
N ASP A 119 3.94 7.87 9.12
CA ASP A 119 2.89 8.91 9.14
C ASP A 119 3.06 10.10 8.16
N VAL A 120 4.09 10.11 7.32
CA VAL A 120 4.45 11.30 6.52
C VAL A 120 4.67 11.01 5.04
N ASP A 121 5.07 9.81 4.66
CA ASP A 121 5.29 9.42 3.28
C ASP A 121 4.25 8.38 2.85
N TYR A 122 3.95 8.30 1.56
CA TYR A 122 2.85 7.48 1.08
C TYR A 122 3.22 6.68 -0.15
N TYR A 123 2.79 5.41 -0.19
CA TYR A 123 2.59 4.76 -1.48
C TYR A 123 1.24 5.18 -2.03
N CYS A 124 1.24 5.71 -3.25
CA CYS A 124 0.04 6.10 -3.96
C CYS A 124 -0.11 5.32 -5.26
N VAL A 125 -1.35 5.19 -5.73
CA VAL A 125 -1.64 4.76 -7.09
C VAL A 125 -2.16 5.95 -7.90
N ARG A 126 -1.63 6.13 -9.11
CA ARG A 126 -2.07 7.16 -10.05
C ARG A 126 -3.45 6.81 -10.60
N THR A 127 -4.28 7.81 -10.89
CA THR A 127 -5.65 7.62 -11.40
C THR A 127 -5.84 8.19 -12.80
N LEU A 128 -4.76 8.46 -13.54
CA LEU A 128 -4.88 8.94 -14.91
C LEU A 128 -5.30 7.80 -15.83
N PRO A 129 -6.06 8.10 -16.92
CA PRO A 129 -6.53 7.06 -17.85
C PRO A 129 -5.40 6.18 -18.44
N SER A 130 -4.21 6.73 -18.62
CA SER A 130 -3.04 6.06 -19.20
C SER A 130 -1.97 5.70 -18.18
N ASP A 131 -2.16 6.03 -16.89
CA ASP A 131 -1.16 5.85 -15.85
C ASP A 131 -1.84 5.49 -14.52
N GLN A 132 -1.68 4.21 -14.17
CA GLN A 132 -2.10 3.64 -12.89
C GLN A 132 -0.90 3.19 -12.06
N SER A 133 0.28 3.79 -12.29
CA SER A 133 1.49 3.40 -11.60
C SER A 133 1.37 3.54 -10.09
N VAL A 134 2.04 2.63 -9.39
CA VAL A 134 2.27 2.75 -7.96
C VAL A 134 3.53 3.57 -7.79
N VAL A 135 3.42 4.66 -7.03
CA VAL A 135 4.49 5.60 -6.77
C VAL A 135 4.72 5.71 -5.26
N PHE A 136 5.96 5.92 -4.86
CA PHE A 136 6.30 6.37 -3.51
C PHE A 136 6.42 7.89 -3.52
N CYS A 137 5.64 8.55 -2.67
CA CYS A 137 5.57 10.00 -2.53
C CYS A 137 6.15 10.39 -1.18
N SER A 138 7.40 10.87 -1.17
CA SER A 138 8.00 11.42 0.04
C SER A 138 7.64 12.90 0.23
N LYS A 139 7.74 13.38 1.47
CA LYS A 139 7.58 14.79 1.83
C LYS A 139 8.66 15.69 1.21
N GLU A 140 9.87 15.18 1.01
CA GLU A 140 11.06 15.99 0.72
C GLU A 140 11.58 15.88 -0.73
N ASP A 141 11.15 14.87 -1.49
CA ASP A 141 11.65 14.59 -2.84
C ASP A 141 10.56 14.55 -3.91
N GLN A 142 10.95 14.26 -5.15
CA GLN A 142 10.04 13.84 -6.20
C GLN A 142 9.47 12.45 -5.91
N TRP A 143 8.31 12.12 -6.48
CA TRP A 143 7.81 10.76 -6.39
C TRP A 143 8.67 9.81 -7.22
N ILE A 144 8.75 8.56 -6.77
CA ILE A 144 9.47 7.47 -7.45
C ILE A 144 8.44 6.45 -7.94
N THR A 145 8.48 6.09 -9.21
CA THR A 145 7.63 5.03 -9.75
C THR A 145 8.14 3.67 -9.33
N ILE A 146 7.34 2.94 -8.57
CA ILE A 146 7.65 1.59 -8.08
C ILE A 146 7.34 0.56 -9.16
N CYS A 147 6.11 0.56 -9.67
CA CYS A 147 5.65 -0.36 -10.70
C CYS A 147 4.44 0.22 -11.45
N GLN A 148 3.97 -0.49 -12.49
CA GLN A 148 2.99 0.07 -13.43
C GLN A 148 1.55 0.05 -12.90
N ASN A 149 1.25 -0.75 -11.89
CA ASN A 149 -0.08 -0.88 -11.29
C ASN A 149 -0.06 -1.72 -10.01
N ILE A 150 -1.20 -1.75 -9.30
CA ILE A 150 -1.37 -2.52 -8.05
C ILE A 150 -1.22 -4.04 -8.27
N GLU A 151 -1.54 -4.58 -9.44
CA GLU A 151 -1.36 -6.02 -9.72
C GLU A 151 0.14 -6.38 -9.71
N ASP A 152 0.97 -5.58 -10.38
CA ASP A 152 2.42 -5.73 -10.34
C ASP A 152 2.97 -5.51 -8.93
N PHE A 153 2.43 -4.52 -8.20
CA PHE A 153 2.81 -4.28 -6.80
C PHE A 153 2.57 -5.52 -5.93
N ILE A 154 1.37 -6.12 -5.99
CA ILE A 154 1.04 -7.32 -5.23
C ILE A 154 1.99 -8.47 -5.58
N LEU A 155 2.34 -8.65 -6.86
CA LEU A 155 3.28 -9.69 -7.30
C LEU A 155 4.69 -9.45 -6.72
N ILE A 156 5.20 -8.22 -6.78
CA ILE A 156 6.50 -7.84 -6.23
C ILE A 156 6.53 -8.13 -4.73
N ILE A 157 5.54 -7.63 -3.96
CA ILE A 157 5.48 -7.82 -2.51
C ILE A 157 5.36 -9.31 -2.16
N THR A 158 4.58 -10.07 -2.93
CA THR A 158 4.47 -11.53 -2.78
C THR A 158 5.82 -12.22 -2.91
N GLU A 159 6.60 -11.86 -3.92
CA GLU A 159 7.94 -12.42 -4.11
C GLU A 159 8.91 -11.97 -3.01
N CYS A 160 8.80 -10.73 -2.53
CA CYS A 160 9.58 -10.27 -1.37
C CYS A 160 9.32 -11.13 -0.12
N TYR A 161 8.06 -11.47 0.18
CA TYR A 161 7.75 -12.35 1.31
C TYR A 161 8.22 -13.80 1.08
N LYS A 162 7.99 -14.37 -0.11
CA LYS A 162 8.39 -15.76 -0.41
C LYS A 162 9.88 -15.98 -0.35
N GLN A 163 10.66 -14.98 -0.75
CA GLN A 163 12.12 -15.06 -0.82
C GLN A 163 12.79 -14.55 0.46
N ASN A 164 12.02 -14.19 1.50
CA ASN A 164 12.51 -13.57 2.74
C ASN A 164 13.28 -12.27 2.49
N ALA A 165 12.91 -11.50 1.46
CA ALA A 165 13.31 -10.11 1.36
C ALA A 165 12.59 -9.27 2.44
N TYR A 166 11.35 -9.65 2.77
CA TYR A 166 10.65 -9.23 3.98
C TYR A 166 10.55 -10.40 4.93
N PHE A 167 10.96 -10.22 6.18
CA PHE A 167 10.98 -11.28 7.18
C PHE A 167 10.75 -10.71 8.57
N LEU A 168 10.16 -11.53 9.44
CA LEU A 168 9.98 -11.21 10.84
C LEU A 168 11.30 -11.50 11.58
N ASP A 169 11.88 -10.47 12.22
CA ASP A 169 12.90 -10.64 13.27
C ASP A 169 12.22 -10.75 14.65
N ASP A 170 12.96 -10.79 15.74
CA ASP A 170 12.44 -11.00 17.10
C ASP A 170 11.27 -10.06 17.49
N VAL A 171 11.16 -8.88 16.87
CA VAL A 171 10.13 -7.87 17.21
C VAL A 171 9.56 -7.14 15.98
N TYR A 172 10.30 -7.02 14.88
CA TYR A 172 9.96 -6.12 13.77
C TYR A 172 9.90 -6.82 12.41
N LEU A 173 9.12 -6.26 11.49
CA LEU A 173 9.19 -6.65 10.08
C LEU A 173 10.43 -5.97 9.46
N GLU A 174 11.46 -6.76 9.25
CA GLU A 174 12.74 -6.32 8.70
C GLU A 174 12.82 -6.55 7.20
N LYS A 175 13.83 -5.93 6.57
CA LYS A 175 14.05 -6.08 5.13
C LYS A 175 15.49 -6.25 4.70
N ASN A 176 15.68 -7.14 3.74
CA ASN A 176 16.92 -7.26 2.99
C ASN A 176 16.85 -6.36 1.76
N TYR A 177 17.47 -5.18 1.86
CA TYR A 177 17.51 -4.16 0.80
C TYR A 177 18.04 -4.72 -0.53
N ASP A 178 19.15 -5.46 -0.50
CA ASP A 178 19.78 -6.01 -1.72
C ASP A 178 18.87 -7.03 -2.42
N LEU A 179 18.09 -7.81 -1.66
CA LEU A 179 17.17 -8.79 -2.21
C LEU A 179 15.87 -8.14 -2.71
N GLU A 180 15.34 -7.18 -1.96
CA GLU A 180 14.19 -6.35 -2.37
C GLU A 180 14.49 -5.67 -3.72
N GLU A 181 15.65 -5.02 -3.84
CA GLU A 181 16.09 -4.36 -5.07
C GLU A 181 16.16 -5.35 -6.25
N LYS A 182 16.78 -6.52 -6.05
CA LYS A 182 16.86 -7.57 -7.09
C LYS A 182 15.48 -8.04 -7.54
N ILE A 183 14.54 -8.20 -6.61
CA ILE A 183 13.17 -8.60 -6.93
C ILE A 183 12.49 -7.48 -7.73
N ILE A 184 12.54 -6.23 -7.25
CA ILE A 184 11.96 -5.08 -7.94
C ILE A 184 12.50 -4.96 -9.36
N LEU A 185 13.81 -5.08 -9.57
CA LEU A 185 14.44 -5.00 -10.90
C LEU A 185 14.01 -6.10 -11.86
N ASN A 186 13.65 -7.29 -11.35
CA ASN A 186 13.12 -8.36 -12.21
C ASN A 186 11.72 -8.02 -12.77
N PHE A 187 10.92 -7.26 -12.02
CA PHE A 187 9.58 -6.83 -12.42
C PHE A 187 9.57 -5.45 -13.10
N ASN A 188 10.52 -4.59 -12.76
CA ASN A 188 10.70 -3.25 -13.31
C ASN A 188 12.19 -2.99 -13.62
N PRO A 189 12.71 -3.48 -14.76
CA PRO A 189 14.11 -3.31 -15.14
C PRO A 189 14.58 -1.85 -15.25
N ASN A 190 13.63 -0.92 -15.36
CA ASN A 190 13.86 0.52 -15.53
C ASN A 190 13.73 1.31 -14.23
N TYR A 191 13.73 0.65 -13.07
CA TYR A 191 13.53 1.30 -11.77
C TYR A 191 14.54 2.43 -11.47
N TYR A 192 15.76 2.35 -12.00
CA TYR A 192 16.81 3.36 -11.82
C TYR A 192 17.09 4.24 -13.06
N SER A 193 16.35 4.07 -14.15
CA SER A 193 16.63 4.73 -15.45
C SER A 193 15.86 6.02 -15.66
#